data_AF-A0A6L9SGK2-F1
#
_entry.id   AF-A0A6L9SGK2-F1
#
_cell.length_a   1.000
_cell.length_b   1.000
_cell.length_c   1.000
_cell.angle_alpha   90.00
_cell.angle_beta   90.00
_cell.angle_gamma   90.00
#
_symmetry.space_group_name_H-M   'P 1'
#
loop_
_entity.id
_entity.type
_entity.pdbx_description
1 polymer ?
#
loop_
_entity_poly.entity_id
_entity_poly.type
_entity_poly.pdbx_seq_one_letter_code
_entity_poly.pdbx_strand_id
1 'polypeptide(L)'
;MSCGDGDVAPTAESGSGDESATQADHPAPPSAAVERPSSGPTSPDSLDPFEARLIGQLEAIGVDQPGRAQDEYKSAQIHGGWHGGRAFVHGYERQVSAWDAELIDEIMIDGVRAEVVRMEMGPVEGEQMVRFSCHGDVYEVISMPGVTEEVTFGGGDIEESRELARLLMDEIGCEE
;
A
#
# COMPACT_ATOMS: atom_id res chain seq x y z
N MET A 1 -8.95 40.63 -57.01
CA MET A 1 -7.83 40.94 -57.92
C MET A 1 -6.72 41.48 -57.02
N SER A 2 -5.59 40.83 -56.79
CA SER A 2 -4.82 39.88 -57.60
C SER A 2 -3.83 39.09 -56.72
N CYS A 3 -3.54 37.86 -57.15
CA CYS A 3 -2.28 37.09 -57.08
C CYS A 3 -1.66 36.81 -55.69
N GLY A 4 -1.11 35.64 -55.40
CA GLY A 4 -0.80 34.51 -56.25
C GLY A 4 -0.12 33.42 -55.42
N ASP A 5 -0.35 32.20 -55.87
CA ASP A 5 0.36 30.98 -55.51
C ASP A 5 1.84 31.09 -55.94
N GLY A 6 2.76 30.55 -55.14
CA GLY A 6 4.19 30.69 -55.35
C GLY A 6 4.99 29.64 -54.58
N ASP A 7 4.88 28.40 -55.04
CA ASP A 7 5.77 27.27 -54.75
C ASP A 7 7.22 27.59 -55.14
N VAL A 8 8.17 27.43 -54.21
CA VAL A 8 9.57 27.10 -54.51
C VAL A 8 10.24 26.44 -53.29
N ALA A 9 10.50 25.14 -53.40
CA ALA A 9 11.67 24.48 -52.78
C ALA A 9 12.93 24.78 -53.66
N PRO A 10 14.17 24.32 -53.39
CA PRO A 10 14.72 23.51 -52.30
C PRO A 10 16.13 23.96 -51.79
N THR A 11 16.74 23.14 -50.91
CA THR A 11 18.19 22.83 -50.79
C THR A 11 19.23 23.93 -50.49
N ALA A 12 20.02 23.75 -49.43
CA ALA A 12 21.36 23.13 -49.48
C ALA A 12 22.24 23.58 -48.31
N GLU A 13 22.94 22.61 -47.73
CA GLU A 13 24.07 22.78 -46.83
C GLU A 13 25.16 23.72 -47.38
N SER A 14 25.76 24.50 -46.48
CA SER A 14 27.19 24.83 -46.37
C SER A 14 27.28 25.78 -45.16
N GLY A 15 27.94 25.47 -44.05
CA GLY A 15 29.29 24.94 -43.94
C GLY A 15 30.25 26.11 -43.68
N SER A 16 30.58 26.31 -42.40
CA SER A 16 31.83 26.89 -41.83
C SER A 16 32.26 28.31 -42.28
N GLY A 17 32.63 29.27 -41.44
CA GLY A 17 33.00 29.33 -40.02
C GLY A 17 33.72 30.67 -39.80
N ASP A 18 33.75 31.16 -38.55
CA ASP A 18 34.71 32.12 -37.95
C ASP A 18 34.23 32.27 -36.48
N GLU A 19 34.73 31.51 -35.50
CA GLU A 19 35.94 31.78 -34.71
C GLU A 19 36.07 33.27 -34.34
N SER A 20 36.19 33.74 -33.09
CA SER A 20 36.27 33.18 -31.76
C SER A 20 36.21 34.37 -30.79
N ALA A 21 35.56 34.24 -29.63
CA ALA A 21 36.05 34.82 -28.37
C ALA A 21 35.20 34.36 -27.17
N THR A 22 35.73 33.42 -26.40
CA THR A 22 36.02 33.53 -24.95
C THR A 22 35.91 32.17 -24.27
N GLN A 23 37.09 31.62 -24.02
CA GLN A 23 37.50 30.60 -23.07
C GLN A 23 36.54 30.29 -21.89
N ALA A 24 36.09 29.04 -21.83
CA ALA A 24 36.04 28.26 -20.60
C ALA A 24 36.38 26.80 -20.95
N ASP A 25 37.62 26.46 -20.68
CA ASP A 25 38.17 25.11 -20.68
C ASP A 25 37.48 24.32 -19.56
N HIS A 26 36.68 23.31 -19.92
CA HIS A 26 36.53 22.06 -19.17
C HIS A 26 35.66 21.08 -19.97
N PRO A 27 36.19 19.92 -20.41
CA PRO A 27 35.35 18.85 -20.90
C PRO A 27 34.43 18.39 -19.76
N ALA A 28 33.12 18.35 -20.04
CA ALA A 28 32.18 17.70 -19.14
C ALA A 28 32.71 16.28 -18.84
N PRO A 29 32.79 15.87 -17.56
CA PRO A 29 33.21 14.52 -17.24
C PRO A 29 32.29 13.53 -17.96
N PRO A 30 32.80 12.38 -18.44
CA PRO A 30 31.95 11.35 -19.01
C PRO A 30 30.86 11.07 -17.99
N SER A 31 29.60 11.05 -18.43
CA SER A 31 28.49 10.66 -17.57
C SER A 31 28.88 9.39 -16.86
N ALA A 32 29.19 9.50 -15.57
CA ALA A 32 29.36 8.35 -14.72
C ALA A 32 28.06 7.60 -14.88
N ALA A 33 28.11 6.44 -15.53
CA ALA A 33 27.11 5.43 -15.33
C ALA A 33 27.03 5.30 -13.80
N VAL A 34 25.98 5.85 -13.22
CA VAL A 34 25.64 5.57 -11.84
C VAL A 34 25.41 4.08 -11.87
N GLU A 35 26.42 3.32 -11.46
CA GLU A 35 26.28 1.91 -11.12
C GLU A 35 25.15 1.91 -10.11
N ARG A 36 23.93 1.59 -10.58
CA ARG A 36 22.83 1.25 -9.69
C ARG A 36 23.44 0.19 -8.79
N PRO A 37 23.49 0.38 -7.46
CA PRO A 37 23.96 -0.69 -6.60
C PRO A 37 23.13 -1.90 -6.98
N SER A 38 23.83 -2.92 -7.46
CA SER A 38 23.24 -4.17 -7.89
C SER A 38 22.17 -4.53 -6.88
N SER A 39 20.92 -4.65 -7.32
CA SER A 39 19.87 -5.29 -6.55
C SER A 39 20.38 -6.70 -6.30
N GLY A 40 21.11 -6.86 -5.20
CA GLY A 40 21.41 -8.17 -4.66
C GLY A 40 20.08 -8.89 -4.41
N PRO A 41 20.08 -10.22 -4.27
CA PRO A 41 18.92 -10.90 -3.77
C PRO A 41 18.58 -10.24 -2.43
N THR A 42 17.50 -9.47 -2.37
CA THR A 42 16.93 -9.02 -1.10
C THR A 42 16.54 -10.32 -0.42
N SER A 43 17.36 -10.78 0.53
CA SER A 43 16.91 -11.75 1.51
C SER A 43 15.54 -11.27 1.97
N PRO A 44 14.48 -12.11 1.96
CA PRO A 44 13.18 -11.65 2.42
C PRO A 44 13.40 -11.02 3.79
N ASP A 45 13.14 -9.72 3.89
CA ASP A 45 13.37 -8.95 5.10
C ASP A 45 12.69 -9.72 6.24
N SER A 46 13.50 -10.11 7.22
CA SER A 46 13.00 -10.85 8.39
C SER A 46 11.77 -10.13 8.91
N LEU A 47 10.68 -10.87 9.12
CA LEU A 47 9.43 -10.31 9.64
C LEU A 47 9.75 -9.47 10.87
N ASP A 48 9.20 -8.27 10.93
CA ASP A 48 9.34 -7.49 12.14
C ASP A 48 8.56 -8.20 13.28
N PRO A 49 8.92 -7.97 14.56
CA PRO A 49 8.28 -8.66 15.67
C PRO A 49 6.76 -8.42 15.80
N PHE A 50 6.26 -7.29 15.35
CA PHE A 50 4.84 -6.95 15.35
C PHE A 50 4.08 -7.74 14.26
N GLU A 51 4.63 -7.79 13.04
CA GLU A 51 4.10 -8.62 11.96
C GLU A 51 4.09 -10.11 12.33
N ALA A 52 5.20 -10.63 12.87
CA ALA A 52 5.29 -12.03 13.27
C ALA A 52 4.27 -12.38 14.36
N ARG A 53 4.02 -11.45 15.29
CA ARG A 53 2.98 -11.61 16.32
C ARG A 53 1.59 -11.63 15.69
N LEU A 54 1.28 -10.67 14.83
CA LEU A 54 -0.04 -10.58 14.19
C LEU A 54 -0.32 -11.80 13.31
N ILE A 55 0.67 -12.30 12.56
CA ILE A 55 0.55 -13.57 11.82
C ILE A 55 0.17 -14.71 12.75
N GLY A 56 0.88 -14.90 13.87
CA GLY A 56 0.57 -15.96 14.84
C GLY A 56 -0.83 -15.85 15.46
N GLN A 57 -1.30 -14.62 15.72
CA GLN A 57 -2.66 -14.37 16.21
C GLN A 57 -3.72 -14.71 15.16
N LEU A 58 -3.47 -14.37 13.89
CA LEU A 58 -4.37 -14.71 12.79
C LEU A 58 -4.41 -16.24 12.55
N GLU A 59 -3.29 -16.94 12.66
CA GLU A 59 -3.27 -18.41 12.62
C GLU A 59 -4.08 -19.01 13.78
N ALA A 60 -3.94 -18.45 14.99
CA ALA A 60 -4.64 -18.93 16.18
C ALA A 60 -6.17 -18.84 16.06
N ILE A 61 -6.68 -17.81 15.39
CA ILE A 61 -8.13 -17.62 15.16
C ILE A 61 -8.62 -18.29 13.86
N GLY A 62 -7.78 -19.05 13.17
CA GLY A 62 -8.16 -19.87 12.03
C GLY A 62 -8.09 -19.19 10.66
N VAL A 63 -7.33 -18.10 10.53
CA VAL A 63 -6.96 -17.57 9.21
C VAL A 63 -5.93 -18.50 8.57
N ASP A 64 -6.22 -18.96 7.36
CA ASP A 64 -5.35 -19.88 6.63
C ASP A 64 -4.21 -19.14 5.92
N GLN A 65 -2.98 -19.62 6.11
CA GLN A 65 -1.78 -19.10 5.44
C GLN A 65 -1.59 -17.56 5.57
N PRO A 66 -1.67 -16.98 6.78
CA PRO A 66 -1.49 -15.55 6.93
C PRO A 66 -0.08 -15.13 6.52
N GLY A 67 0.01 -14.07 5.72
CA GLY A 67 1.26 -13.63 5.11
C GLY A 67 1.31 -12.13 4.87
N ARG A 68 2.52 -11.60 4.73
CA ARG A 68 2.75 -10.18 4.46
C ARG A 68 2.24 -9.81 3.06
N ALA A 69 1.39 -8.78 2.96
CA ALA A 69 0.85 -8.28 1.69
C ALA A 69 1.79 -7.33 0.91
N GLN A 70 2.95 -7.00 1.49
CA GLN A 70 3.95 -5.98 1.07
C GLN A 70 3.52 -4.53 1.29
N ASP A 71 4.34 -3.76 2.02
CA ASP A 71 4.42 -2.32 1.86
C ASP A 71 5.73 -1.72 2.42
N GLU A 72 6.03 -0.49 2.01
CA GLU A 72 7.23 0.30 2.35
C GLU A 72 7.09 1.06 3.69
N TYR A 73 5.97 0.85 4.41
CA TYR A 73 5.63 1.54 5.66
C TYR A 73 5.88 0.68 6.90
N LYS A 74 6.15 1.33 8.05
CA LYS A 74 6.31 0.67 9.37
C LYS A 74 4.96 0.25 9.96
N SER A 75 4.29 -0.70 9.32
CA SER A 75 2.99 -1.25 9.72
C SER A 75 2.86 -2.70 9.27
N ALA A 76 2.11 -3.52 9.99
CA ALA A 76 1.87 -4.90 9.59
C ALA A 76 0.65 -4.97 8.67
N GLN A 77 0.85 -5.34 7.40
CA GLN A 77 -0.24 -5.63 6.46
C GLN A 77 -0.26 -7.12 6.16
N ILE A 78 -1.26 -7.81 6.69
CA ILE A 78 -1.34 -9.28 6.67
C ILE A 78 -2.61 -9.70 5.94
N HIS A 79 -2.46 -10.57 4.94
CA HIS A 79 -3.58 -11.23 4.26
C HIS A 79 -3.67 -12.70 4.68
N GLY A 80 -4.80 -13.38 4.42
CA GLY A 80 -4.91 -14.83 4.57
C GLY A 80 -6.28 -15.34 4.12
N GLY A 81 -6.44 -16.67 4.04
CA GLY A 81 -7.72 -17.30 3.72
C GLY A 81 -8.69 -17.22 4.89
N TRP A 82 -9.95 -16.87 4.62
CA TRP A 82 -10.99 -16.76 5.65
C TRP A 82 -12.37 -17.06 5.07
N HIS A 83 -13.10 -18.00 5.64
CA HIS A 83 -14.48 -18.37 5.27
C HIS A 83 -14.76 -18.48 3.75
N GLY A 84 -13.83 -19.05 2.97
CA GLY A 84 -13.99 -19.21 1.52
C GLY A 84 -13.71 -17.94 0.71
N GLY A 85 -13.22 -16.88 1.34
CA GLY A 85 -12.64 -15.69 0.74
C GLY A 85 -11.29 -15.35 1.38
N ARG A 86 -11.05 -14.06 1.64
CA ARG A 86 -9.83 -13.59 2.32
C ARG A 86 -10.10 -12.69 3.51
N ALA A 87 -9.20 -12.76 4.49
CA ALA A 87 -8.99 -11.74 5.49
C ALA A 87 -7.87 -10.80 5.04
N PHE A 88 -8.02 -9.51 5.33
CA PHE A 88 -6.94 -8.54 5.34
C PHE A 88 -6.97 -7.77 6.65
N VAL A 89 -5.81 -7.69 7.31
CA VAL A 89 -5.63 -6.99 8.57
C VAL A 89 -4.44 -6.06 8.47
N HIS A 90 -4.68 -4.81 8.83
CA HIS A 90 -3.64 -3.79 8.94
C HIS A 90 -3.47 -3.40 10.41
N GLY A 91 -2.29 -3.64 10.95
CA GLY A 91 -1.90 -3.24 12.30
C GLY A 91 -0.92 -2.05 12.30
N TYR A 92 -1.10 -1.13 13.24
CA TYR A 92 -0.23 0.02 13.49
C TYR A 92 0.27 0.01 14.93
N GLU A 93 1.59 -0.02 15.13
CA GLU A 93 2.18 0.14 16.47
C GLU A 93 2.14 1.61 16.90
N ARG A 94 1.41 1.90 17.99
CA ARG A 94 1.45 3.21 18.70
C ARG A 94 1.21 4.44 17.82
N GLN A 95 0.56 4.28 16.67
CA GLN A 95 0.31 5.33 15.68
C GLN A 95 -1.15 5.35 15.24
N VAL A 96 -1.57 6.49 14.70
CA VAL A 96 -2.83 6.66 14.00
C VAL A 96 -2.69 6.03 12.62
N SER A 97 -3.76 5.40 12.12
CA SER A 97 -3.83 4.80 10.78
C SER A 97 -3.16 5.70 9.73
N ALA A 98 -2.39 5.09 8.83
CA ALA A 98 -1.63 5.81 7.80
C ALA A 98 -2.53 6.37 6.70
N TRP A 99 -3.80 5.99 6.68
CA TRP A 99 -4.72 6.25 5.59
C TRP A 99 -5.94 7.02 6.10
N ASP A 100 -6.35 8.01 5.32
CA ASP A 100 -7.57 8.77 5.59
C ASP A 100 -8.79 7.83 5.46
N ALA A 101 -9.65 7.87 6.48
CA ALA A 101 -10.85 7.05 6.55
C ALA A 101 -12.01 7.86 7.11
N GLU A 102 -13.18 7.71 6.48
CA GLU A 102 -14.45 8.27 6.92
C GLU A 102 -15.02 7.37 8.03
N LEU A 103 -15.31 7.93 9.21
CA LEU A 103 -16.07 7.23 10.24
C LEU A 103 -17.52 7.09 9.78
N ILE A 104 -17.99 5.85 9.66
CA ILE A 104 -19.37 5.51 9.27
C ILE A 104 -20.23 5.28 10.52
N ASP A 105 -19.73 4.51 11.48
CA ASP A 105 -20.46 4.15 12.70
C ASP A 105 -19.51 3.82 13.86
N GLU A 106 -19.99 4.00 15.10
CA GLU A 106 -19.32 3.54 16.32
C GLU A 106 -20.05 2.32 16.87
N ILE A 107 -19.33 1.24 17.13
CA ILE A 107 -19.90 -0.05 17.55
C ILE A 107 -19.23 -0.59 18.81
N MET A 108 -19.92 -1.54 19.45
CA MET A 108 -19.38 -2.33 20.56
C MET A 108 -19.27 -3.78 20.13
N ILE A 109 -18.10 -4.38 20.32
CA ILE A 109 -17.83 -5.79 20.07
C ILE A 109 -17.39 -6.41 21.41
N ASP A 110 -18.25 -7.23 22.00
CA ASP A 110 -18.01 -7.89 23.30
C ASP A 110 -17.52 -6.95 24.43
N GLY A 111 -17.98 -5.69 24.42
CA GLY A 111 -17.59 -4.64 25.40
C GLY A 111 -16.43 -3.75 24.96
N VAL A 112 -15.71 -4.12 23.90
CA VAL A 112 -14.63 -3.30 23.31
C VAL A 112 -15.21 -2.31 22.31
N ARG A 113 -14.77 -1.05 22.36
CA ARG A 113 -15.13 -0.04 21.35
C ARG A 113 -14.43 -0.32 20.04
N ALA A 114 -15.20 -0.26 18.96
CA ALA A 114 -14.69 -0.31 17.60
C ALA A 114 -15.44 0.68 16.71
N GLU A 115 -14.90 0.93 15.53
CA GLU A 115 -15.42 1.84 14.53
C GLU A 115 -15.66 1.06 13.24
N VAL A 116 -16.76 1.35 12.55
CA VAL A 116 -16.88 1.02 11.14
C VAL A 116 -16.39 2.23 10.37
N VAL A 117 -15.33 2.05 9.60
CA VAL A 117 -14.75 3.12 8.78
C VAL A 117 -14.76 2.74 7.32
N ARG A 118 -14.87 3.74 6.44
CA ARG A 118 -14.69 3.57 5.00
C ARG A 118 -13.38 4.21 4.59
N MET A 119 -12.57 3.48 3.83
CA MET A 119 -11.28 3.99 3.34
C MET A 119 -11.48 4.98 2.21
N GLU A 120 -10.87 6.16 2.33
CA GLU A 120 -10.92 7.18 1.27
C GLU A 120 -9.76 7.02 0.27
N MET A 121 -8.70 6.31 0.66
CA MET A 121 -7.54 6.02 -0.18
C MET A 121 -6.85 4.72 0.27
N GLY A 122 -6.12 4.07 -0.65
CA GLY A 122 -5.30 2.89 -0.34
C GLY A 122 -5.72 1.65 -1.15
N PRO A 123 -5.18 0.46 -0.82
CA PRO A 123 -5.43 -0.77 -1.58
C PRO A 123 -6.91 -1.24 -1.52
N VAL A 124 -7.65 -0.78 -0.51
CA VAL A 124 -9.06 -1.11 -0.23
C VAL A 124 -9.96 0.15 -0.30
N GLU A 125 -9.65 1.09 -1.19
CA GLU A 125 -10.44 2.32 -1.36
C GLU A 125 -11.94 2.04 -1.56
N GLY A 126 -12.78 2.77 -0.83
CA GLY A 126 -14.24 2.66 -0.88
C GLY A 126 -14.81 1.52 -0.04
N GLU A 127 -13.97 0.61 0.45
CA GLU A 127 -14.38 -0.52 1.26
C GLU A 127 -14.60 -0.12 2.72
N GLN A 128 -15.55 -0.81 3.37
CA GLN A 128 -15.80 -0.68 4.80
C GLN A 128 -15.03 -1.74 5.57
N MET A 129 -14.50 -1.34 6.72
CA MET A 129 -13.71 -2.18 7.60
C MET A 129 -14.05 -1.90 9.06
N VAL A 130 -13.67 -2.83 9.94
CA VAL A 130 -13.75 -2.64 11.38
C VAL A 130 -12.40 -2.18 11.89
N ARG A 131 -12.37 -1.00 12.52
CA ARG A 131 -11.20 -0.46 13.18
C ARG A 131 -11.35 -0.57 14.69
N PHE A 132 -10.32 -0.98 15.40
CA PHE A 132 -10.29 -0.96 16.85
C PHE A 132 -8.89 -0.67 17.39
N SER A 133 -8.82 -0.26 18.66
CA SER A 133 -7.58 0.01 19.36
C SER A 133 -7.44 -0.91 20.56
N CYS A 134 -6.25 -1.47 20.77
CA CYS A 134 -5.98 -2.39 21.85
C CYS A 134 -4.52 -2.31 22.27
N HIS A 135 -4.26 -2.19 23.58
CA HIS A 135 -2.91 -2.03 24.16
C HIS A 135 -2.05 -0.89 23.54
N GLY A 136 -2.70 0.11 22.95
CA GLY A 136 -2.05 1.23 22.26
C GLY A 136 -1.75 1.00 20.78
N ASP A 137 -2.04 -0.18 20.25
CA ASP A 137 -1.97 -0.52 18.83
C ASP A 137 -3.36 -0.34 18.18
N VAL A 138 -3.37 -0.06 16.87
CA VAL A 138 -4.60 0.08 16.07
C VAL A 138 -4.67 -1.05 15.06
N TYR A 139 -5.85 -1.64 14.89
CA TYR A 139 -6.12 -2.73 13.97
C TYR A 139 -7.28 -2.35 13.05
N GLU A 140 -7.11 -2.59 11.76
CA GLU A 140 -8.12 -2.42 10.72
C GLU A 140 -8.34 -3.77 10.05
N VAL A 141 -9.58 -4.26 10.06
CA VAL A 141 -9.93 -5.62 9.67
C VAL A 141 -11.01 -5.58 8.60
N ILE A 142 -10.75 -6.29 7.50
CA ILE A 142 -11.72 -6.50 6.42
C ILE A 142 -11.75 -7.98 6.01
N SER A 143 -12.96 -8.55 5.95
CA SER A 143 -13.24 -9.83 5.30
C SER A 143 -13.78 -9.58 3.89
N MET A 144 -13.26 -10.31 2.91
CA MET A 144 -13.63 -10.22 1.51
C MET A 144 -14.10 -11.60 1.02
N PRO A 145 -15.36 -11.97 1.25
CA PRO A 145 -15.88 -13.27 0.82
C PRO A 145 -15.84 -13.40 -0.70
N GLY A 146 -15.50 -14.60 -1.19
CA GLY A 146 -15.45 -14.89 -2.63
C GLY A 146 -14.24 -14.32 -3.39
N VAL A 147 -13.40 -13.51 -2.74
CA VAL A 147 -12.09 -13.15 -3.25
C VAL A 147 -11.12 -14.29 -2.92
N THR A 148 -10.51 -14.89 -3.94
CA THR A 148 -9.52 -15.98 -3.75
C THR A 148 -8.14 -15.64 -4.30
N GLU A 149 -8.00 -14.52 -5.02
CA GLU A 149 -6.73 -14.06 -5.59
C GLU A 149 -6.17 -12.86 -4.80
N GLU A 150 -4.85 -12.75 -4.76
CA GLU A 150 -4.12 -11.80 -3.91
C GLU A 150 -4.40 -10.33 -4.23
N VAL A 151 -4.82 -10.02 -5.47
CA VAL A 151 -4.76 -8.69 -6.08
C VAL A 151 -6.12 -8.02 -6.27
N THR A 152 -7.23 -8.70 -5.94
CA THR A 152 -8.57 -8.12 -6.11
C THR A 152 -9.17 -7.87 -4.75
N PHE A 153 -9.10 -6.64 -4.25
CA PHE A 153 -9.95 -6.25 -3.14
C PHE A 153 -11.38 -6.14 -3.68
N GLY A 154 -12.29 -6.89 -3.09
CA GLY A 154 -13.69 -6.95 -3.48
C GLY A 154 -14.56 -6.74 -2.24
N GLY A 155 -15.73 -6.12 -2.46
CA GLY A 155 -16.71 -5.69 -1.46
C GLY A 155 -16.57 -6.35 -0.08
N GLY A 156 -16.00 -5.61 0.87
CA GLY A 156 -15.84 -6.06 2.25
C GLY A 156 -17.19 -6.41 2.87
N ASP A 157 -17.28 -7.58 3.50
CA ASP A 157 -18.44 -7.97 4.27
C ASP A 157 -18.28 -7.50 5.71
N ILE A 158 -19.09 -6.53 6.13
CA ILE A 158 -18.93 -5.92 7.45
C ILE A 158 -19.32 -6.86 8.58
N GLU A 159 -20.23 -7.81 8.38
CA GLU A 159 -20.64 -8.76 9.41
C GLU A 159 -19.52 -9.79 9.63
N GLU A 160 -18.91 -10.31 8.56
CA GLU A 160 -17.73 -11.16 8.67
C GLU A 160 -16.50 -10.41 9.19
N SER A 161 -16.32 -9.14 8.81
CA SER A 161 -15.23 -8.31 9.33
C SER A 161 -15.37 -8.08 10.84
N ARG A 162 -16.61 -7.91 11.34
CA ARG A 162 -16.90 -7.83 12.77
C ARG A 162 -16.58 -9.13 13.50
N GLU A 163 -16.94 -10.28 12.92
CA GLU A 163 -16.61 -11.57 13.53
C GLU A 163 -15.10 -11.81 13.58
N LEU A 164 -14.38 -11.51 12.50
CA LEU A 164 -12.92 -11.60 12.47
C LEU A 164 -12.27 -10.65 13.49
N ALA A 165 -12.76 -9.41 13.58
CA ALA A 165 -12.28 -8.44 14.58
C ALA A 165 -12.56 -8.93 16.02
N ARG A 166 -13.74 -9.50 16.28
CA ARG A 166 -14.10 -10.06 17.59
C ARG A 166 -13.15 -11.17 18.01
N LEU A 167 -12.86 -12.11 17.12
CA LEU A 167 -11.92 -13.20 17.39
C LEU A 167 -10.48 -12.68 17.60
N LEU A 168 -10.05 -11.71 16.79
CA LEU A 168 -8.74 -11.10 16.94
C LEU A 168 -8.62 -10.31 18.25
N MET A 169 -9.66 -9.60 18.68
CA MET A 169 -9.70 -8.92 19.97
C MET A 169 -9.56 -9.90 21.15
N ASP A 170 -10.26 -11.04 21.09
CA ASP A 170 -10.17 -12.09 22.12
C ASP A 170 -8.75 -12.68 22.19
N GLU A 171 -8.16 -13.00 21.03
CA GLU A 171 -6.79 -13.55 20.94
C GLU A 171 -5.72 -12.53 21.38
N ILE A 172 -5.91 -11.24 21.12
CA ILE A 172 -5.03 -10.18 21.62
C ILE A 172 -5.21 -9.96 23.14
N GLY A 173 -6.39 -10.30 23.68
CA GLY A 173 -6.77 -9.99 25.06
C GLY A 173 -7.14 -8.52 25.22
N CYS A 174 -8.02 -8.01 24.36
CA CYS A 174 -8.58 -6.68 24.48
C CYS A 174 -9.71 -6.69 25.52
N GLU A 175 -9.37 -6.37 26.77
CA GLU A 175 -10.33 -6.22 27.87
C GLU A 175 -10.62 -4.72 28.13
N GLU A 176 -11.81 -4.40 28.66
CA GLU A 176 -12.22 -3.04 29.07
C GLU A 176 -11.42 -2.47 30.27
#